data_AF-A0A2N5ZM06-F1
#
_entry.id   AF-A0A2N5ZM06-F1
#
_cell.length_a   1.000
_cell.length_b   1.000
_cell.length_c   1.000
_cell.angle_alpha   90.00
_cell.angle_beta   90.00
_cell.angle_gamma   90.00
#
_symmetry.space_group_name_H-M   'P 1'
#
loop_
_entity.id
_entity.type
_entity.pdbx_description
1 polymer ?
#
loop_
_entity_poly.entity_id
_entity_poly.type
_entity_poly.pdbx_seq_one_letter_code
_entity_poly.pdbx_strand_id
1 'polypeptide(L)'
;MLKEKNWRQCNCYSKTGISFVYVNYDNPKVVGSSYNIIGFAEPYLYRKKNFSFSARMGVGISLLDHIYDVETNPTNTFFSTTLSYIIHVDLNAYFKLNESYSIMSYAKYNHISNGGVKQPNYGMNFPMFGVGLNYYPSGKNDFPDREKKEFSDEWFYHVYAFGMLKKIEDDPPFDEVTKINFGFLGITGRTVSLLNGFSVGLEYFYDAGAKEEIERKGINDDFNKISGLIGHHLLFGKFDFSQYWGTYIYAPYKPATFYQRYSLSYRIFPWAIAGVTLKAHGDVADSFQVILGLAI
;
A
#
# COMPACT_ATOMS: atom_id res chain seq x y z
N MET A 1 9.60 -9.06 8.63
CA MET A 1 10.33 -7.81 9.03
C MET A 1 11.63 -8.17 9.73
N LEU A 2 12.65 -7.33 9.60
CA LEU A 2 13.98 -7.65 10.13
C LEU A 2 14.04 -7.40 11.64
N LYS A 3 14.53 -8.38 12.39
CA LYS A 3 14.91 -8.19 13.80
C LYS A 3 16.01 -7.14 13.89
N GLU A 4 16.10 -6.44 15.02
CA GLU A 4 17.03 -5.33 15.23
C GLU A 4 18.50 -5.72 14.93
N LYS A 5 18.86 -6.96 15.24
CA LYS A 5 20.15 -7.58 14.90
C LYS A 5 20.41 -7.55 13.38
N ASN A 6 19.45 -7.95 12.55
CA ASN A 6 19.59 -8.03 11.10
C ASN A 6 19.50 -6.63 10.43
N TRP A 7 18.70 -5.72 10.99
CA TRP A 7 18.67 -4.29 10.60
C TRP A 7 20.03 -3.61 10.75
N ARG A 8 20.72 -3.83 11.88
CA ARG A 8 22.07 -3.30 12.11
C ARG A 8 23.12 -3.94 11.20
N GLN A 9 22.83 -5.01 10.48
CA GLN A 9 23.83 -5.82 9.76
C GLN A 9 23.83 -5.68 8.23
N CYS A 10 22.73 -5.23 7.62
CA CYS A 10 22.60 -5.21 6.16
C CYS A 10 23.00 -3.90 5.47
N ASN A 11 23.59 -2.93 6.19
CA ASN A 11 23.78 -1.55 5.71
C ASN A 11 22.46 -0.95 5.15
N CYS A 12 21.32 -1.48 5.57
CA CYS A 12 20.00 -1.05 5.16
C CYS A 12 19.68 0.22 5.92
N TYR A 13 19.90 1.36 5.27
CA TYR A 13 19.39 2.63 5.77
C TYR A 13 18.07 2.89 5.08
N SER A 14 17.08 3.33 5.84
CA SER A 14 15.83 3.85 5.28
C SER A 14 15.63 5.26 5.78
N LYS A 15 15.10 6.12 4.91
CA LYS A 15 14.45 7.35 5.38
C LYS A 15 13.00 7.02 5.68
N THR A 16 12.47 7.62 6.74
CA THR A 16 11.05 7.64 7.03
C THR A 16 10.68 9.05 7.37
N GLY A 17 9.50 9.49 6.97
CA GLY A 17 9.08 10.84 7.26
C GLY A 17 7.69 11.14 6.74
N ILE A 18 7.39 12.43 6.75
CA ILE A 18 6.15 12.99 6.23
C ILE A 18 6.51 13.86 5.03
N SER A 19 5.66 13.88 4.01
CA SER A 19 5.78 14.76 2.87
C SER A 19 4.47 15.47 2.60
N PHE A 20 4.57 16.76 2.30
CA PHE A 20 3.50 17.52 1.68
C PHE A 20 3.71 17.51 0.17
N VAL A 21 2.68 17.21 -0.61
CA VAL A 21 2.73 17.19 -2.07
C VAL A 21 1.52 17.94 -2.62
N TYR A 22 1.79 18.97 -3.43
CA TYR A 22 0.79 19.64 -4.24
C TYR A 22 0.88 19.12 -5.68
N VAL A 23 -0.27 18.85 -6.29
CA VAL A 23 -0.36 18.46 -7.71
C VAL A 23 -1.43 19.30 -8.38
N ASN A 24 -1.07 19.95 -9.48
CA ASN A 24 -2.00 20.55 -10.42
C ASN A 24 -2.16 19.59 -11.61
N TYR A 25 -3.40 19.23 -11.96
CA TYR A 25 -3.67 18.25 -13.01
C TYR A 25 -3.80 18.84 -14.41
N ASP A 26 -3.49 20.13 -14.58
CA ASP A 26 -3.64 20.88 -15.84
C ASP A 26 -5.06 20.80 -16.43
N ASN A 27 -6.04 20.56 -15.56
CA ASN A 27 -7.46 20.58 -15.88
C ASN A 27 -8.22 21.25 -14.72
N PRO A 28 -8.02 22.55 -14.51
CA PRO A 28 -8.49 23.24 -13.31
C PRO A 28 -10.01 23.34 -13.22
N LYS A 29 -10.75 23.13 -14.32
CA LYS A 29 -12.21 23.22 -14.33
C LYS A 29 -12.91 21.92 -13.92
N VAL A 30 -12.29 20.76 -14.19
CA VAL A 30 -12.90 19.45 -13.95
C VAL A 30 -12.24 18.74 -12.78
N VAL A 31 -10.92 18.57 -12.83
CA VAL A 31 -10.16 17.75 -11.85
C VAL A 31 -9.45 18.60 -10.80
N GLY A 32 -9.06 19.83 -11.16
CA GLY A 32 -8.49 20.78 -10.21
C GLY A 32 -7.07 20.46 -9.75
N SER A 33 -6.86 20.51 -8.44
CA SER A 33 -5.59 20.22 -7.76
C SER A 33 -5.79 19.27 -6.57
N SER A 34 -4.71 18.64 -6.12
CA SER A 34 -4.67 17.89 -4.86
C SER A 34 -3.60 18.41 -3.91
N TYR A 35 -3.91 18.31 -2.62
CA TYR A 35 -3.04 18.65 -1.51
C TYR A 35 -2.90 17.42 -0.62
N ASN A 36 -1.69 16.90 -0.52
CA ASN A 36 -1.46 15.56 -0.01
C ASN A 36 -0.51 15.61 1.19
N ILE A 37 -0.86 14.88 2.25
CA ILE A 37 0.04 14.61 3.38
C ILE A 37 0.33 13.12 3.39
N ILE A 38 1.59 12.75 3.22
CA ILE A 38 2.01 11.38 2.98
C ILE A 38 3.05 10.97 4.01
N GLY A 39 2.76 9.91 4.77
CA GLY A 39 3.77 9.18 5.52
C GLY A 39 4.51 8.23 4.57
N PHE A 40 5.83 8.20 4.61
CA PHE A 40 6.62 7.38 3.69
C PHE A 40 7.74 6.60 4.37
N ALA A 41 8.11 5.51 3.70
CA ALA A 41 9.30 4.72 3.95
C ALA A 41 10.13 4.65 2.67
N GLU A 42 11.43 4.85 2.81
CA GLU A 42 12.37 4.92 1.69
C GLU A 42 13.62 4.10 1.98
N PRO A 43 13.57 2.78 1.74
CA PRO A 43 14.76 1.95 1.73
C PRO A 43 15.79 2.34 0.66
N TYR A 44 17.06 2.49 1.03
CA TYR A 44 18.15 2.51 0.07
C TYR A 44 18.43 1.10 -0.44
N LEU A 45 18.28 0.90 -1.75
CA LEU A 45 18.54 -0.36 -2.44
C LEU A 45 20.02 -0.51 -2.81
N TYR A 46 20.70 0.61 -3.09
CA TYR A 46 22.12 0.63 -3.42
C TYR A 46 22.75 1.95 -2.95
N ARG A 47 23.98 1.87 -2.43
CA ARG A 47 24.71 3.04 -1.94
C ARG A 47 26.20 2.95 -2.23
N LYS A 48 26.75 4.05 -2.73
CA LYS A 48 28.19 4.39 -2.80
C LYS A 48 28.39 5.80 -2.28
N LYS A 49 29.65 6.20 -2.08
CA LYS A 49 30.06 7.50 -1.51
C LYS A 49 29.27 8.71 -2.05
N ASN A 50 29.11 8.82 -3.37
CA ASN A 50 28.46 9.97 -4.00
C ASN A 50 27.13 9.63 -4.69
N PHE A 51 26.69 8.38 -4.65
CA PHE A 51 25.51 7.93 -5.38
C PHE A 51 24.69 6.96 -4.53
N SER A 52 23.38 7.20 -4.44
CA SER A 52 22.45 6.29 -3.79
C SER A 52 21.23 6.06 -4.66
N PHE A 53 20.71 4.84 -4.62
CA PHE A 53 19.45 4.47 -5.26
C PHE A 53 18.51 3.92 -4.19
N SER A 54 17.26 4.37 -4.21
CA SER A 54 16.23 3.97 -3.26
C SER A 54 14.94 3.62 -3.97
N ALA A 55 14.12 2.83 -3.30
CA ALA A 55 12.70 2.76 -3.57
C ALA A 55 11.98 3.45 -2.41
N ARG A 56 10.96 4.24 -2.67
CA ARG A 56 10.07 4.73 -1.61
C ARG A 56 8.64 4.38 -1.89
N MET A 57 7.92 4.21 -0.80
CA MET A 57 6.51 3.92 -0.78
C MET A 57 5.87 4.77 0.31
N GLY A 58 4.67 5.23 0.04
CA GLY A 58 3.98 6.14 0.94
C GLY A 58 2.48 5.98 0.85
N VAL A 59 1.83 6.25 1.97
CA VAL A 59 0.38 6.31 2.10
C VAL A 59 0.02 7.60 2.82
N GLY A 60 -1.09 8.19 2.43
CA GLY A 60 -1.47 9.50 2.92
C GLY A 60 -2.92 9.84 2.70
N ILE A 61 -3.25 11.05 3.11
CA ILE A 61 -4.54 11.68 2.83
C ILE A 61 -4.37 12.71 1.71
N SER A 62 -5.41 12.83 0.90
CA SER A 62 -5.49 13.78 -0.21
C SER A 62 -6.73 14.64 -0.03
N LEU A 63 -6.53 15.96 -0.01
CA LEU A 63 -7.59 16.95 -0.11
C LEU A 63 -7.73 17.35 -1.58
N LEU A 64 -8.91 17.16 -2.14
CA LEU A 64 -9.26 17.40 -3.54
C LEU A 64 -10.17 18.62 -3.62
N ASP A 65 -9.77 19.62 -4.41
CA ASP A 65 -10.52 20.88 -4.53
C ASP A 65 -11.71 20.80 -5.49
N HIS A 66 -11.69 19.86 -6.45
CA HIS A 66 -12.79 19.59 -7.37
C HIS A 66 -13.21 18.13 -7.28
N ILE A 67 -14.51 17.93 -7.11
CA ILE A 67 -15.15 16.61 -7.03
C ILE A 67 -16.30 16.52 -8.02
N TYR A 68 -16.73 15.30 -8.29
CA TYR A 68 -17.94 14.99 -9.01
C TYR A 68 -19.15 15.64 -8.35
N ASP A 69 -19.95 16.29 -9.17
CA ASP A 69 -21.28 16.77 -8.82
C ASP A 69 -22.17 16.64 -10.04
N VAL A 70 -23.36 16.04 -9.88
CA VAL A 70 -24.23 15.70 -11.03
C VAL A 70 -24.70 16.93 -11.80
N GLU A 71 -24.82 18.08 -11.13
CA GLU A 71 -25.29 19.32 -11.74
C GLU A 71 -24.14 20.22 -12.20
N THR A 72 -23.10 20.35 -11.38
CA THR A 72 -22.05 21.37 -11.56
C THR A 72 -20.73 20.83 -12.10
N ASN A 73 -20.42 19.54 -11.90
CA ASN A 73 -19.20 18.92 -12.41
C ASN A 73 -19.39 17.43 -12.77
N PRO A 74 -20.32 17.11 -13.70
CA PRO A 74 -20.68 15.72 -13.99
C PRO A 74 -19.57 14.94 -14.73
N THR A 75 -18.56 15.64 -15.24
CA THR A 75 -17.47 15.02 -16.00
C THR A 75 -16.30 14.56 -15.12
N ASN A 76 -16.21 14.99 -13.86
CA ASN A 76 -15.17 14.52 -12.96
C ASN A 76 -15.53 13.15 -12.37
N THR A 77 -15.36 12.08 -13.14
CA THR A 77 -15.65 10.72 -12.66
C THR A 77 -14.54 10.10 -11.81
N PHE A 78 -13.41 10.81 -11.62
CA PHE A 78 -12.28 10.31 -10.85
C PHE A 78 -12.54 10.40 -9.35
N PHE A 79 -13.11 11.51 -8.88
CA PHE A 79 -13.15 11.87 -7.48
C PHE A 79 -14.54 12.33 -7.06
N SER A 80 -15.17 11.67 -6.10
CA SER A 80 -16.51 12.06 -5.58
C SER A 80 -16.51 12.55 -4.14
N THR A 81 -15.35 12.58 -3.48
CA THR A 81 -15.18 13.07 -2.11
C THR A 81 -14.01 14.03 -2.00
N THR A 82 -14.17 15.09 -1.20
CA THR A 82 -13.13 16.09 -0.94
C THR A 82 -11.93 15.47 -0.21
N LEU A 83 -12.19 14.51 0.69
CA LEU A 83 -11.14 13.73 1.35
C LEU A 83 -11.02 12.35 0.68
N SER A 84 -9.81 12.02 0.26
CA SER A 84 -9.44 10.74 -0.35
C SER A 84 -8.10 10.25 0.20
N TYR A 85 -7.67 9.07 -0.22
CA TYR A 85 -6.39 8.48 0.15
C TYR A 85 -5.44 8.51 -1.03
N ILE A 86 -4.17 8.79 -0.77
CA ILE A 86 -3.10 8.68 -1.76
C ILE A 86 -2.15 7.55 -1.37
N ILE A 87 -1.77 6.75 -2.36
CA ILE A 87 -0.64 5.83 -2.26
C ILE A 87 0.36 6.13 -3.37
N HIS A 88 1.64 5.91 -3.11
CA HIS A 88 2.65 5.96 -4.15
C HIS A 88 3.72 4.90 -3.98
N VAL A 89 4.36 4.61 -5.10
CA VAL A 89 5.67 3.99 -5.16
C VAL A 89 6.56 4.84 -6.05
N ASP A 90 7.82 5.00 -5.66
CA ASP A 90 8.81 5.72 -6.44
C ASP A 90 10.19 5.05 -6.39
N LEU A 91 10.94 5.27 -7.45
CA LEU A 91 12.35 4.97 -7.56
C LEU A 91 13.11 6.28 -7.59
N ASN A 92 14.14 6.39 -6.77
CA ASN A 92 14.89 7.63 -6.62
C ASN A 92 16.38 7.40 -6.75
N ALA A 93 17.05 8.30 -7.46
CA ALA A 93 18.50 8.34 -7.55
C ALA A 93 19.00 9.67 -6.96
N TYR A 94 19.99 9.56 -6.07
CA TYR A 94 20.60 10.68 -5.37
C TYR A 94 22.07 10.80 -5.77
N PHE A 95 22.49 12.01 -6.13
CA PHE A 95 23.88 12.36 -6.35
C PHE A 95 24.33 13.39 -5.32
N LYS A 96 25.30 13.03 -4.48
CA LYS A 96 25.85 13.90 -3.42
C LYS A 96 26.68 15.00 -4.08
N LEU A 97 26.33 16.27 -3.83
CA LEU A 97 27.13 17.42 -4.26
C LEU A 97 28.17 17.77 -3.19
N ASN A 98 27.73 17.84 -1.94
CA ASN A 98 28.56 18.05 -0.75
C ASN A 98 27.83 17.50 0.48
N GLU A 99 28.33 17.78 1.69
CA GLU A 99 27.74 17.28 2.94
C GLU A 99 26.32 17.82 3.23
N SER A 100 25.97 18.98 2.66
CA SER A 100 24.70 19.66 2.90
C SER A 100 23.73 19.55 1.74
N TYR A 101 24.16 19.13 0.55
CA TYR A 101 23.32 19.12 -0.65
C TYR A 101 23.47 17.85 -1.49
N SER A 102 22.34 17.38 -2.02
CA SER A 102 22.30 16.36 -3.07
C SER A 102 21.28 16.71 -4.14
N ILE A 103 21.56 16.32 -5.39
CA ILE A 103 20.57 16.33 -6.46
C ILE A 103 19.85 14.99 -6.44
N MET A 104 18.55 15.03 -6.64
CA MET A 104 17.68 13.86 -6.74
C MET A 104 17.02 13.84 -8.09
N SER A 105 16.86 12.65 -8.66
CA SER A 105 15.90 12.38 -9.72
C SER A 105 14.98 11.27 -9.26
N TYR A 106 13.73 11.30 -9.72
CA TYR A 106 12.74 10.30 -9.33
C TYR A 106 11.80 9.95 -10.48
N ALA A 107 11.31 8.72 -10.42
CA ALA A 107 10.13 8.26 -11.14
C ALA A 107 9.14 7.74 -10.10
N LYS A 108 7.91 8.25 -10.13
CA LYS A 108 6.87 8.01 -9.13
C LYS A 108 5.59 7.62 -9.80
N TYR A 109 4.90 6.64 -9.24
CA TYR A 109 3.54 6.29 -9.63
C TYR A 109 2.62 6.55 -8.43
N ASN A 110 1.63 7.41 -8.64
CA ASN A 110 0.67 7.77 -7.61
C ASN A 110 -0.69 7.20 -7.96
N HIS A 111 -1.47 6.90 -6.94
CA HIS A 111 -2.89 6.59 -7.04
C HIS A 111 -3.65 7.35 -5.97
N ILE A 112 -4.72 8.04 -6.35
CA ILE A 112 -5.69 8.66 -5.42
C ILE A 112 -7.05 8.02 -5.63
N SER A 113 -7.69 7.58 -4.54
CA SER A 113 -9.11 7.20 -4.55
C SER A 113 -9.73 7.33 -3.16
N ASN A 114 -11.05 7.31 -3.08
CA ASN A 114 -11.78 7.32 -1.82
C ASN A 114 -12.01 5.91 -1.24
N GLY A 115 -11.40 4.87 -1.81
CA GLY A 115 -11.54 3.49 -1.33
C GLY A 115 -12.93 2.88 -1.54
N GLY A 116 -13.75 3.45 -2.43
CA GLY A 116 -15.13 2.99 -2.68
C GLY A 116 -16.14 3.54 -1.67
N VAL A 117 -15.82 4.66 -1.01
CA VAL A 117 -16.72 5.34 -0.05
C VAL A 117 -17.84 6.11 -0.75
N LYS A 118 -17.64 6.60 -1.97
CA LYS A 118 -18.69 7.25 -2.78
C LYS A 118 -18.38 7.08 -4.25
N GLN A 119 -19.42 7.00 -5.07
CA GLN A 119 -19.31 6.85 -6.52
C GLN A 119 -19.73 8.15 -7.22
N PRO A 120 -19.20 8.44 -8.43
CA PRO A 120 -18.17 7.67 -9.13
C PRO A 120 -16.80 7.79 -8.45
N ASN A 121 -16.00 6.73 -8.51
CA ASN A 121 -14.64 6.68 -8.01
C ASN A 121 -13.81 5.76 -8.89
N TYR A 122 -13.52 6.21 -10.11
CA TYR A 122 -12.50 5.54 -10.93
C TYR A 122 -11.13 5.59 -10.28
N GLY A 123 -10.90 6.61 -9.43
CA GLY A 123 -9.59 6.91 -8.90
C GLY A 123 -8.65 7.38 -10.01
N MET A 124 -7.61 8.13 -9.65
CA MET A 124 -6.65 8.61 -10.63
C MET A 124 -5.27 8.01 -10.39
N ASN A 125 -4.77 7.31 -11.40
CA ASN A 125 -3.38 6.91 -11.50
C ASN A 125 -2.61 7.95 -12.30
N PHE A 126 -1.51 8.45 -11.76
CA PHE A 126 -0.69 9.44 -12.46
C PHE A 126 0.81 9.18 -12.23
N PRO A 127 1.55 8.81 -13.29
CA PRO A 127 3.00 8.75 -13.25
C PRO A 127 3.59 10.16 -13.21
N MET A 128 4.69 10.31 -12.50
CA MET A 128 5.46 11.54 -12.40
C MET A 128 6.94 11.20 -12.52
N PHE A 129 7.71 12.11 -13.11
CA PHE A 129 9.17 12.09 -13.04
C PHE A 129 9.66 13.50 -12.78
N GLY A 130 10.86 13.62 -12.21
CA GLY A 130 11.40 14.94 -11.94
C GLY A 130 12.79 14.91 -11.36
N VAL A 131 13.32 16.11 -11.19
CA VAL A 131 14.58 16.38 -10.51
C VAL A 131 14.34 17.35 -9.35
N GLY A 132 15.18 17.28 -8.33
CA GLY A 132 15.07 18.11 -7.15
C GLY A 132 16.40 18.28 -6.43
N LEU A 133 16.43 19.22 -5.49
CA LEU A 133 17.56 19.47 -4.60
C LEU A 133 17.17 19.10 -3.18
N ASN A 134 17.99 18.30 -2.51
CA ASN A 134 17.85 18.03 -1.08
C ASN A 134 18.86 18.87 -0.31
N TYR A 135 18.41 19.39 0.83
CA TYR A 135 19.23 20.09 1.79
C TYR A 135 19.28 19.31 3.11
N TYR A 136 20.48 19.14 3.67
CA TYR A 136 20.75 18.44 4.93
C TYR A 136 21.31 19.45 5.94
N PRO A 137 20.46 20.05 6.80
CA PRO A 137 20.89 21.12 7.72
C PRO A 137 22.00 20.70 8.70
N SER A 138 22.05 19.41 9.05
CA SER A 138 23.05 18.86 9.96
C SER A 138 24.43 18.67 9.33
N GLY A 139 24.56 18.83 8.00
CA GLY A 139 25.81 18.56 7.27
C GLY A 139 26.29 17.12 7.40
N LYS A 140 25.41 16.18 7.74
CA LYS A 140 25.73 14.75 7.88
C LYS A 140 24.82 13.95 6.97
N ASN A 141 25.28 13.73 5.73
CA ASN A 141 24.64 12.80 4.80
C ASN A 141 25.45 11.49 4.66
N ASP A 142 26.47 11.32 5.50
CA ASP A 142 27.26 10.09 5.53
C ASP A 142 26.69 9.13 6.57
N PHE A 143 26.34 7.95 6.08
CA PHE A 143 25.91 6.83 6.89
C PHE A 143 27.14 5.97 7.19
N PRO A 144 27.40 5.61 8.47
CA PRO A 144 28.56 4.79 8.81
C PRO A 144 28.49 3.44 8.09
N ASP A 145 29.63 2.94 7.65
CA ASP A 145 29.69 1.58 7.12
C ASP A 145 29.50 0.59 8.26
N ARG A 146 28.57 -0.35 8.06
CA ARG A 146 28.31 -1.44 9.00
C ARG A 146 29.02 -2.70 8.52
N GLU A 147 29.64 -3.43 9.44
CA GLU A 147 30.29 -4.71 9.12
C GLU A 147 29.27 -5.69 8.51
N LYS A 148 29.61 -6.27 7.35
CA LYS A 148 28.83 -7.33 6.72
C LYS A 148 28.96 -8.59 7.57
N LYS A 149 27.90 -9.02 8.22
CA LYS A 149 27.80 -10.36 8.83
C LYS A 149 27.15 -11.34 7.86
N GLU A 150 27.50 -12.62 8.00
CA GLU A 150 26.87 -13.69 7.23
C GLU A 150 25.36 -13.74 7.49
N PHE A 151 24.59 -13.88 6.42
CA PHE A 151 23.14 -14.02 6.48
C PHE A 151 22.79 -15.38 7.09
N SER A 152 21.93 -15.37 8.10
CA SER A 152 21.23 -16.54 8.59
C SER A 152 19.77 -16.41 8.22
N ASP A 153 19.23 -17.46 7.64
CA ASP A 153 17.79 -17.58 7.43
C ASP A 153 17.05 -17.64 8.77
N GLU A 154 15.84 -17.12 8.79
CA GLU A 154 14.97 -17.09 9.96
C GLU A 154 13.53 -17.38 9.55
N TRP A 155 12.87 -18.22 10.34
CA TRP A 155 11.42 -18.40 10.25
C TRP A 155 10.70 -17.21 10.90
N PHE A 156 9.56 -16.83 10.32
CA PHE A 156 8.64 -15.86 10.87
C PHE A 156 7.20 -16.34 10.77
N TYR A 157 6.39 -15.96 11.76
CA TYR A 157 4.99 -16.31 11.87
C TYR A 157 4.21 -15.03 12.14
N HIS A 158 3.25 -14.71 11.28
CA HIS A 158 2.41 -13.54 11.49
C HIS A 158 0.94 -13.91 11.36
N VAL A 159 0.11 -13.30 12.20
CA VAL A 159 -1.34 -13.36 12.09
C VAL A 159 -1.84 -11.93 11.92
N TYR A 160 -2.69 -11.70 10.93
CA TYR A 160 -3.27 -10.41 10.64
C TYR A 160 -4.79 -10.46 10.76
N ALA A 161 -5.37 -9.39 11.28
CA ALA A 161 -6.76 -9.02 11.08
C ALA A 161 -6.81 -7.81 10.14
N PHE A 162 -7.78 -7.77 9.24
CA PHE A 162 -7.92 -6.69 8.28
C PHE A 162 -9.37 -6.35 8.01
N GLY A 163 -9.63 -5.13 7.56
CA GLY A 163 -10.99 -4.73 7.20
C GLY A 163 -11.08 -3.41 6.47
N MET A 164 -12.28 -3.17 5.94
CA MET A 164 -12.65 -1.94 5.26
C MET A 164 -14.16 -1.69 5.38
N LEU A 165 -14.55 -0.43 5.18
CA LEU A 165 -15.94 -0.08 4.89
C LEU A 165 -16.15 -0.19 3.38
N LYS A 166 -17.19 -0.92 2.96
CA LYS A 166 -17.59 -1.05 1.56
C LYS A 166 -18.99 -0.48 1.41
N LYS A 167 -19.15 0.46 0.48
CA LYS A 167 -20.45 0.99 0.10
C LYS A 167 -20.99 0.21 -1.09
N ILE A 168 -22.27 -0.14 -1.03
CA ILE A 168 -22.98 -0.88 -2.05
C ILE A 168 -24.02 0.08 -2.60
N GLU A 169 -23.93 0.35 -3.90
CA GLU A 169 -24.82 1.27 -4.61
C GLU A 169 -26.29 0.85 -4.47
N ASP A 170 -27.17 1.83 -4.59
CA ASP A 170 -28.60 1.57 -4.72
C ASP A 170 -28.88 0.84 -6.05
N ASP A 171 -29.82 -0.09 -6.00
CA ASP A 171 -30.34 -0.80 -7.16
C ASP A 171 -31.82 -1.04 -6.91
N PRO A 172 -32.73 -0.17 -7.40
CA PRO A 172 -34.14 -0.19 -7.04
C PRO A 172 -34.75 -1.61 -7.14
N PRO A 173 -35.40 -2.12 -6.07
CA PRO A 173 -35.93 -1.39 -4.90
C PRO A 173 -34.98 -1.27 -3.70
N PHE A 174 -33.70 -1.62 -3.84
CA PHE A 174 -32.73 -1.63 -2.75
C PHE A 174 -32.01 -0.30 -2.60
N ASP A 175 -32.05 0.26 -1.39
CA ASP A 175 -31.30 1.47 -1.05
C ASP A 175 -29.79 1.21 -0.98
N GLU A 176 -29.03 2.30 -1.03
CA GLU A 176 -27.58 2.28 -0.79
C GLU A 176 -27.27 1.83 0.65
N VAL A 177 -26.32 0.92 0.81
CA VAL A 177 -25.94 0.41 2.14
C VAL A 177 -24.43 0.39 2.34
N THR A 178 -23.99 0.70 3.57
CA THR A 178 -22.58 0.54 3.97
C THR A 178 -22.43 -0.74 4.77
N LYS A 179 -21.51 -1.61 4.35
CA LYS A 179 -21.19 -2.86 5.04
C LYS A 179 -19.71 -2.90 5.43
N ILE A 180 -19.39 -3.73 6.40
CA ILE A 180 -18.02 -3.93 6.88
C ILE A 180 -17.52 -5.26 6.32
N ASN A 181 -16.50 -5.19 5.47
CA ASN A 181 -15.74 -6.36 5.05
C ASN A 181 -14.56 -6.53 5.99
N PHE A 182 -14.31 -7.76 6.45
CA PHE A 182 -13.17 -8.05 7.32
C PHE A 182 -12.65 -9.47 7.10
N GLY A 183 -11.46 -9.75 7.61
CA GLY A 183 -10.87 -11.06 7.47
C GLY A 183 -9.64 -11.27 8.33
N PHE A 184 -9.12 -12.49 8.25
CA PHE A 184 -7.93 -12.93 8.95
C PHE A 184 -6.96 -13.57 7.97
N LEU A 185 -5.66 -13.33 8.17
CA LEU A 185 -4.59 -13.93 7.38
C LEU A 185 -3.53 -14.48 8.31
N GLY A 186 -3.32 -15.79 8.29
CA GLY A 186 -2.20 -16.44 8.97
C GLY A 186 -1.12 -16.80 7.96
N ILE A 187 0.12 -16.39 8.21
CA ILE A 187 1.26 -16.74 7.36
C ILE A 187 2.40 -17.35 8.17
N THR A 188 3.11 -18.27 7.52
CA THR A 188 4.43 -18.73 7.95
C THR A 188 5.39 -18.59 6.79
N GLY A 189 6.61 -18.13 7.07
CA GLY A 189 7.60 -17.91 6.03
C GLY A 189 9.02 -17.98 6.54
N ARG A 190 9.96 -17.95 5.60
CA ARG A 190 11.39 -18.01 5.86
C ARG A 190 12.09 -16.91 5.08
N THR A 191 13.03 -16.23 5.72
CA THR A 191 13.93 -15.31 5.00
C THR A 191 14.88 -16.13 4.12
N VAL A 192 15.11 -15.67 2.90
CA VAL A 192 16.06 -16.28 1.95
C VAL A 192 17.24 -15.38 1.66
N SER A 193 17.12 -14.10 1.96
CA SER A 193 18.22 -13.13 1.98
C SER A 193 17.95 -12.07 3.05
N LEU A 194 18.88 -11.13 3.21
CA LEU A 194 18.71 -9.99 4.11
C LEU A 194 17.48 -9.14 3.78
N LEU A 195 17.06 -9.11 2.51
CA LEU A 195 15.93 -8.29 2.06
C LEU A 195 14.73 -9.11 1.59
N ASN A 196 14.88 -10.40 1.33
CA ASN A 196 13.83 -11.21 0.73
C ASN A 196 13.41 -12.35 1.65
N GLY A 197 12.11 -12.61 1.71
CA GLY A 197 11.54 -13.79 2.32
C GLY A 197 10.39 -14.33 1.48
N PHE A 198 10.06 -15.61 1.69
CA PHE A 198 8.89 -16.23 1.10
C PHE A 198 7.99 -16.80 2.18
N SER A 199 6.69 -16.76 1.95
CA SER A 199 5.69 -17.27 2.88
C SER A 199 4.60 -18.06 2.17
N VAL A 200 3.92 -18.88 2.95
CA VAL A 200 2.63 -19.46 2.59
C VAL A 200 1.63 -19.08 3.68
N GLY A 201 0.35 -19.02 3.31
CA GLY A 201 -0.68 -18.63 4.25
C GLY A 201 -2.08 -19.07 3.89
N LEU A 202 -2.97 -18.87 4.85
CA LEU A 202 -4.40 -19.05 4.71
C LEU A 202 -5.11 -17.75 5.06
N GLU A 203 -6.07 -17.37 4.22
CA GLU A 203 -6.93 -16.21 4.41
C GLU A 203 -8.38 -16.66 4.57
N TYR A 204 -9.05 -16.07 5.54
CA TYR A 204 -10.50 -16.03 5.62
C TYR A 204 -10.97 -14.60 5.36
N PHE A 205 -12.01 -14.44 4.55
CA PHE A 205 -12.60 -13.15 4.23
C PHE A 205 -14.13 -13.21 4.31
N TYR A 206 -14.67 -12.38 5.19
CA TYR A 206 -16.09 -12.10 5.33
C TYR A 206 -16.44 -10.98 4.34
N ASP A 207 -17.02 -11.35 3.19
CA ASP A 207 -17.44 -10.42 2.16
C ASP A 207 -18.91 -10.02 2.34
N ALA A 208 -19.15 -9.03 3.19
CA ALA A 208 -20.48 -8.48 3.42
C ALA A 208 -21.08 -7.85 2.16
N GLY A 209 -20.23 -7.40 1.23
CA GLY A 209 -20.64 -6.94 -0.10
C GLY A 209 -21.29 -8.05 -0.92
N ALA A 210 -20.62 -9.21 -0.99
CA ALA A 210 -21.18 -10.39 -1.63
C ALA A 210 -22.46 -10.87 -0.93
N LYS A 211 -22.50 -10.85 0.40
CA LYS A 211 -23.70 -11.21 1.17
C LYS A 211 -24.93 -10.41 0.75
N GLU A 212 -24.80 -9.09 0.71
CA GLU A 212 -25.88 -8.21 0.27
C GLU A 212 -26.30 -8.50 -1.17
N GLU A 213 -25.34 -8.68 -2.09
CA GLU A 213 -25.66 -8.95 -3.50
C GLU A 213 -26.40 -10.29 -3.68
N ILE A 214 -26.03 -11.32 -2.92
CA ILE A 214 -26.70 -12.62 -2.88
C ILE A 214 -28.13 -12.47 -2.37
N GLU A 215 -28.33 -11.73 -1.27
CA GLU A 215 -29.64 -11.46 -0.67
C GLU A 215 -30.55 -10.69 -1.66
N ARG A 216 -30.03 -9.64 -2.31
CA ARG A 216 -30.78 -8.85 -3.31
C ARG A 216 -31.23 -9.67 -4.51
N LYS A 217 -30.43 -10.67 -4.93
CA LYS A 217 -30.75 -11.56 -6.05
C LYS A 217 -31.56 -12.79 -5.67
N GLY A 218 -31.80 -13.01 -4.37
CA GLY A 218 -32.46 -14.22 -3.88
C GLY A 218 -31.69 -15.51 -4.20
N ILE A 219 -30.36 -15.44 -4.29
CA ILE A 219 -29.49 -16.59 -4.53
C ILE A 219 -29.17 -17.25 -3.19
N ASN A 220 -28.94 -18.57 -3.18
CA ASN A 220 -28.59 -19.33 -1.99
C ASN A 220 -27.10 -19.75 -2.00
N ASP A 221 -26.22 -18.79 -2.26
CA ASP A 221 -24.77 -19.00 -2.23
C ASP A 221 -24.18 -18.48 -0.91
N ASP A 222 -23.05 -19.02 -0.51
CA ASP A 222 -22.28 -18.51 0.63
C ASP A 222 -21.37 -17.35 0.18
N PHE A 223 -21.31 -16.31 1.00
CA PHE A 223 -20.50 -15.12 0.76
C PHE A 223 -19.07 -15.24 1.34
N ASN A 224 -18.83 -16.24 2.19
CA ASN A 224 -17.54 -16.44 2.83
C ASN A 224 -16.49 -16.94 1.84
N LYS A 225 -15.26 -16.44 1.98
CA LYS A 225 -14.14 -16.81 1.11
C LYS A 225 -12.97 -17.32 1.94
N ILE A 226 -12.43 -18.47 1.55
CA ILE A 226 -11.20 -19.05 2.10
C ILE A 226 -10.19 -19.21 0.97
N SER A 227 -8.97 -18.75 1.19
CA SER A 227 -7.93 -18.74 0.16
C SER A 227 -6.60 -19.24 0.69
N GLY A 228 -5.85 -19.93 -0.17
CA GLY A 228 -4.43 -20.22 0.04
C GLY A 228 -3.58 -19.14 -0.62
N LEU A 229 -2.49 -18.75 0.02
CA LEU A 229 -1.60 -17.69 -0.44
C LEU A 229 -0.16 -18.17 -0.49
N ILE A 230 0.57 -17.70 -1.51
CA ILE A 230 2.03 -17.73 -1.57
C ILE A 230 2.51 -16.29 -1.66
N GLY A 231 3.43 -15.90 -0.76
CA GLY A 231 3.89 -14.53 -0.61
C GLY A 231 5.38 -14.37 -0.85
N HIS A 232 5.75 -13.27 -1.49
CA HIS A 232 7.11 -12.71 -1.45
C HIS A 232 7.12 -11.50 -0.53
N HIS A 233 8.19 -11.37 0.26
CA HIS A 233 8.38 -10.31 1.24
C HIS A 233 9.66 -9.54 0.94
N LEU A 234 9.52 -8.26 0.61
CA LEU A 234 10.63 -7.31 0.60
C LEU A 234 10.75 -6.66 1.99
N LEU A 235 11.67 -7.19 2.78
CA LEU A 235 11.92 -6.84 4.16
C LEU A 235 12.93 -5.69 4.25
N PHE A 236 12.52 -4.58 4.85
CA PHE A 236 13.44 -3.46 5.05
C PHE A 236 13.26 -2.80 6.42
N GLY A 237 14.18 -3.13 7.32
CA GLY A 237 14.09 -2.75 8.73
C GLY A 237 12.76 -3.16 9.34
N LYS A 238 12.00 -2.15 9.77
CA LYS A 238 10.67 -2.30 10.35
C LYS A 238 9.55 -2.36 9.31
N PHE A 239 9.85 -2.26 8.02
CA PHE A 239 8.86 -2.38 6.96
C PHE A 239 8.92 -3.76 6.30
N ASP A 240 7.76 -4.19 5.83
CA ASP A 240 7.58 -5.37 5.00
C ASP A 240 6.58 -5.02 3.90
N PHE A 241 7.10 -4.94 2.68
CA PHE A 241 6.30 -4.86 1.48
C PHE A 241 6.12 -6.26 0.91
N SER A 242 4.93 -6.82 1.07
CA SER A 242 4.64 -8.18 0.67
C SER A 242 3.73 -8.21 -0.55
N GLN A 243 4.01 -9.09 -1.50
CA GLN A 243 3.11 -9.42 -2.62
C GLN A 243 2.67 -10.87 -2.47
N TYR A 244 1.36 -11.10 -2.54
CA TYR A 244 0.80 -12.44 -2.47
C TYR A 244 0.07 -12.79 -3.76
N TRP A 245 0.24 -14.04 -4.17
CA TRP A 245 -0.67 -14.71 -5.09
C TRP A 245 -1.66 -15.54 -4.28
N GLY A 246 -2.95 -15.20 -4.37
CA GLY A 246 -4.03 -15.87 -3.68
C GLY A 246 -4.87 -16.73 -4.61
N THR A 247 -5.22 -17.93 -4.18
CA THR A 247 -6.15 -18.84 -4.87
C THR A 247 -7.28 -19.21 -3.94
N TYR A 248 -8.53 -19.07 -4.40
CA TYR A 248 -9.70 -19.42 -3.61
C TYR A 248 -9.79 -20.94 -3.48
N ILE A 249 -9.80 -21.42 -2.24
CA ILE A 249 -10.07 -22.82 -1.90
C ILE A 249 -11.59 -23.01 -1.74
N TYR A 250 -12.27 -22.00 -1.19
CA TYR A 250 -13.71 -21.94 -1.05
C TYR A 250 -14.19 -20.51 -1.32
N ALA A 251 -15.04 -20.33 -2.33
CA ALA A 251 -15.69 -19.06 -2.67
C ALA A 251 -16.84 -19.35 -3.65
N PRO A 252 -18.01 -19.81 -3.18
CA PRO A 252 -19.08 -20.25 -4.08
C PRO A 252 -19.69 -19.08 -4.88
N TYR A 253 -19.72 -17.88 -4.31
CA TYR A 253 -20.22 -16.70 -5.02
C TYR A 253 -19.11 -15.91 -5.75
N LYS A 254 -19.23 -15.84 -7.09
CA LYS A 254 -18.35 -15.10 -8.02
C LYS A 254 -16.84 -15.24 -7.72
N PRO A 255 -16.28 -16.46 -7.68
CA PRO A 255 -14.84 -16.61 -7.54
C PRO A 255 -14.14 -16.16 -8.81
N ALA A 256 -13.10 -15.35 -8.66
CA ALA A 256 -12.09 -15.23 -9.70
C ALA A 256 -11.13 -16.43 -9.63
N THR A 257 -10.41 -16.71 -10.71
CA THR A 257 -9.42 -17.81 -10.73
C THR A 257 -8.30 -17.61 -9.71
N PHE A 258 -7.85 -16.38 -9.54
CA PHE A 258 -6.82 -15.98 -8.58
C PHE A 258 -6.98 -14.49 -8.23
N TYR A 259 -6.24 -14.02 -7.24
CA TYR A 259 -6.11 -12.59 -6.95
C TYR A 259 -4.67 -12.25 -6.54
N GLN A 260 -4.28 -10.99 -6.75
CA GLN A 260 -3.07 -10.44 -6.17
C GLN A 260 -3.40 -9.68 -4.88
N ARG A 261 -2.50 -9.72 -3.91
CA ARG A 261 -2.57 -8.85 -2.73
C ARG A 261 -1.24 -8.16 -2.50
N TYR A 262 -1.27 -6.85 -2.34
CA TYR A 262 -0.09 -6.02 -2.07
C TYR A 262 -0.24 -5.38 -0.70
N SER A 263 0.67 -5.70 0.21
CA SER A 263 0.63 -5.25 1.60
C SER A 263 1.84 -4.40 1.92
N LEU A 264 1.62 -3.27 2.59
CA LEU A 264 2.67 -2.48 3.22
C LEU A 264 2.44 -2.46 4.71
N SER A 265 3.36 -3.07 5.46
CA SER A 265 3.25 -3.19 6.91
C SER A 265 4.48 -2.66 7.65
N TYR A 266 4.25 -2.15 8.85
CA TYR A 266 5.26 -1.57 9.74
C TYR A 266 5.22 -2.21 11.13
N ARG A 267 6.39 -2.57 11.66
CA ARG A 267 6.56 -3.08 13.04
C ARG A 267 6.58 -1.91 14.02
N ILE A 268 5.45 -1.69 14.68
CA ILE A 268 5.35 -0.68 15.75
C ILE A 268 6.13 -1.16 16.97
N PHE A 269 5.83 -2.37 17.45
CA PHE A 269 6.48 -3.05 18.55
C PHE A 269 7.02 -4.41 18.09
N PRO A 270 7.95 -5.05 18.82
CA PRO A 270 8.47 -6.37 18.43
C PRO A 270 7.38 -7.41 18.08
N TRP A 271 6.22 -7.32 18.73
CA TRP A 271 5.06 -8.19 18.56
C TRP A 271 3.91 -7.56 17.74
N ALA A 272 3.90 -6.25 17.48
CA ALA A 272 2.78 -5.53 16.89
C ALA A 272 3.09 -4.98 15.50
N ILE A 273 2.18 -5.22 14.56
CA ILE A 273 2.27 -4.78 13.17
C ILE A 273 1.03 -3.97 12.83
N ALA A 274 1.19 -2.89 12.08
CA ALA A 274 0.09 -2.17 11.44
C ALA A 274 0.43 -1.86 9.99
N GLY A 275 -0.57 -1.63 9.15
CA GLY A 275 -0.34 -1.31 7.75
C GLY A 275 -1.62 -1.20 6.93
N VAL A 276 -1.43 -1.32 5.62
CA VAL A 276 -2.50 -1.35 4.63
C VAL A 276 -2.28 -2.48 3.64
N THR A 277 -3.36 -2.98 3.05
CA THR A 277 -3.31 -4.00 2.01
C THR A 277 -4.32 -3.72 0.91
N LEU A 278 -3.92 -3.99 -0.33
CA LEU A 278 -4.76 -3.89 -1.52
C LEU A 278 -4.95 -5.28 -2.11
N LYS A 279 -6.19 -5.71 -2.25
CA LYS A 279 -6.58 -6.90 -3.02
C LYS A 279 -7.01 -6.47 -4.42
N ALA A 280 -6.51 -7.16 -5.44
CA ALA A 280 -6.81 -6.90 -6.83
C ALA A 280 -7.00 -8.21 -7.61
N HIS A 281 -7.79 -8.15 -8.67
CA HIS A 281 -8.07 -9.26 -9.58
C HIS A 281 -7.64 -8.84 -10.98
N GLY A 282 -6.39 -9.12 -11.32
CA GLY A 282 -5.82 -8.66 -12.59
C GLY A 282 -5.59 -7.16 -12.55
N ASP A 283 -6.29 -6.43 -13.42
CA ASP A 283 -6.26 -4.97 -13.53
C ASP A 283 -7.30 -4.26 -12.64
N VAL A 284 -8.21 -5.01 -12.02
CA VAL A 284 -9.29 -4.46 -11.19
C VAL A 284 -8.91 -4.49 -9.71
N ALA A 285 -8.81 -3.33 -9.08
CA ALA A 285 -8.70 -3.22 -7.62
C ALA A 285 -10.04 -3.59 -6.97
N ASP A 286 -10.02 -4.55 -6.05
CA ASP A 286 -11.24 -5.03 -5.35
C ASP A 286 -11.41 -4.33 -4.01
N SER A 287 -10.37 -4.34 -3.17
CA SER A 287 -10.49 -3.82 -1.80
C SER A 287 -9.18 -3.26 -1.25
N PHE A 288 -9.22 -2.03 -0.75
CA PHE A 288 -8.16 -1.44 0.06
C PHE A 288 -8.54 -1.51 1.55
N GLN A 289 -7.69 -2.10 2.38
CA GLN A 289 -8.00 -2.50 3.74
C GLN A 289 -6.91 -2.05 4.70
N VAL A 290 -7.31 -1.70 5.92
CA VAL A 290 -6.37 -1.50 7.03
C VAL A 290 -6.04 -2.86 7.64
N ILE A 291 -4.78 -3.06 8.01
CA ILE A 291 -4.33 -4.31 8.64
C ILE A 291 -3.70 -4.04 10.01
N LEU A 292 -3.98 -4.94 10.95
CA LEU A 292 -3.28 -5.06 12.22
C LEU A 292 -2.78 -6.50 12.34
N GLY A 293 -1.57 -6.69 12.86
CA GLY A 293 -1.00 -8.02 12.97
C GLY A 293 -0.18 -8.24 14.22
N LEU A 294 -0.04 -9.52 14.55
CA LEU A 294 0.82 -10.02 15.59
C LEU A 294 1.99 -10.76 14.95
N ALA A 295 3.20 -10.43 15.41
CA ALA A 295 4.39 -11.21 15.10
C ALA A 295 4.65 -12.19 16.24
N ILE A 296 4.63 -13.48 15.90
CA ILE A 296 4.79 -14.61 16.82
C ILE A 296 6.20 -15.18 16.68
#